data_AF-A0A2S9GK36-F1
#
_entry.id   AF-A0A2S9GK36-F1
#
_cell.length_a   1.000
_cell.length_b   1.000
_cell.length_c   1.000
_cell.angle_alpha   90.00
_cell.angle_beta   90.00
_cell.angle_gamma   90.00
#
_symmetry.space_group_name_H-M   'P 1'
#
loop_
_entity.id
_entity.type
_entity.pdbx_description
1 polymer ?
#
loop_
_entity_poly.entity_id
_entity_poly.type
_entity_poly.pdbx_seq_one_letter_code
_entity_poly.pdbx_strand_id
1 'polypeptide(L)' 'MTTKFHLAWFLNFVADEWNGTWGDGARDFTGDFYVEMAKDLERAKFDYVLI' A
#
# COMPACT_ATOMS: atom_id res chain seq x y z
N MET A 1 -9.16 15.68 -25.10
CA MET A 1 -8.20 14.97 -24.24
C MET A 1 -8.99 14.19 -23.21
N THR A 2 -8.65 12.93 -22.96
CA THR A 2 -9.22 12.14 -21.86
C THR A 2 -8.53 12.54 -20.55
N THR A 3 -9.31 12.72 -19.49
CA THR A 3 -8.79 12.97 -18.13
C THR A 3 -8.23 11.68 -17.55
N LYS A 4 -7.07 11.75 -16.88
CA LYS A 4 -6.49 10.60 -16.19
C LYS A 4 -7.28 10.30 -14.91
N PHE A 5 -7.30 9.03 -14.50
CA PHE A 5 -7.79 8.65 -13.18
C PHE A 5 -6.78 9.05 -12.12
N HIS A 6 -7.28 9.51 -10.97
CA HIS A 6 -6.47 9.63 -9.77
C HIS A 6 -6.45 8.30 -9.02
N LEU A 7 -5.26 7.89 -8.59
CA LEU A 7 -5.04 6.65 -7.85
C LEU A 7 -4.67 6.97 -6.41
N ALA A 8 -5.35 6.31 -5.47
CA ALA A 8 -5.09 6.43 -4.04
C ALA A 8 -4.97 5.06 -3.40
N TRP A 9 -4.06 4.93 -2.44
CA TRP A 9 -3.94 3.76 -1.57
C TRP A 9 -4.44 4.09 -0.17
N PHE A 10 -5.35 3.29 0.36
CA PHE A 10 -5.86 3.43 1.72
C PHE A 10 -5.11 2.46 2.63
N LEU A 11 -4.43 2.99 3.65
CA LEU A 11 -3.75 2.15 4.63
C LEU A 11 -4.76 1.39 5.50
N ASN A 12 -4.75 0.06 5.31
CA ASN A 12 -5.28 -1.00 6.17
C ASN A 12 -6.56 -0.69 6.98
N PHE A 13 -7.71 -0.88 6.33
CA PHE A 13 -9.02 -1.09 6.99
C PHE A 13 -9.44 -2.57 7.02
N VAL A 14 -8.51 -3.51 6.82
CA VAL A 14 -8.82 -4.94 6.68
C VAL A 14 -7.96 -5.79 7.61
N ALA A 15 -8.51 -6.92 8.04
CA ALA A 15 -7.78 -7.92 8.82
C ALA A 15 -6.67 -8.52 7.94
N ASP A 16 -5.48 -8.65 8.53
CA ASP A 16 -4.36 -9.30 7.86
C ASP A 16 -4.68 -10.78 7.56
N GLU A 17 -4.35 -11.23 6.35
CA GLU A 17 -4.42 -12.64 5.97
C GLU A 17 -3.13 -13.35 6.36
N TRP A 18 -2.87 -13.41 7.67
CA TRP A 18 -1.60 -13.88 8.23
C TRP A 18 -1.27 -15.36 7.92
N ASN A 19 -2.27 -16.20 7.63
CA ASN A 19 -2.12 -17.64 7.42
C ASN A 19 -2.40 -18.14 5.99
N GLY A 20 -2.63 -17.23 5.05
CA GLY A 20 -2.86 -17.56 3.64
C GLY A 20 -1.56 -17.80 2.87
N THR A 21 -1.64 -18.36 1.66
CA THR A 21 -0.48 -18.56 0.76
C THR A 21 0.30 -17.28 0.47
N TRP A 22 -0.37 -16.13 0.54
CA TRP A 22 0.20 -14.80 0.33
C TRP A 22 0.29 -13.96 1.60
N GLY A 23 0.03 -14.57 2.76
CA GLY A 23 0.20 -13.94 4.06
C GLY A 23 1.66 -13.68 4.38
N ASP A 24 1.94 -12.57 5.05
CA ASP A 24 3.31 -12.23 5.48
C ASP A 24 3.66 -12.72 6.89
N GLY A 25 2.73 -13.43 7.52
CA GLY A 25 2.86 -13.99 8.87
C GLY A 25 2.62 -12.99 9.99
N ALA A 26 1.76 -11.99 9.76
CA ALA A 26 1.53 -10.86 10.68
C ALA A 26 2.83 -10.10 10.95
N ARG A 27 3.59 -9.81 9.90
CA ARG A 27 4.81 -9.02 10.02
C ARG A 27 4.43 -7.61 10.44
N ASP A 28 5.10 -7.11 11.48
CA ASP A 28 4.89 -5.74 11.93
C ASP A 28 5.16 -4.73 10.81
N PHE A 29 4.26 -3.77 10.66
CA PHE A 29 4.48 -2.62 9.78
C PHE A 29 5.44 -1.65 10.47
N THR A 30 6.72 -1.87 10.22
CA THR A 30 7.80 -1.00 10.71
C THR A 30 7.88 0.30 9.90
N GLY A 31 8.69 1.26 10.36
CA GLY A 31 8.97 2.48 9.59
C GLY A 31 9.52 2.16 8.18
N ASP A 32 10.39 1.17 8.08
CA ASP A 32 10.98 0.75 6.80
C ASP A 32 9.92 0.22 5.83
N PHE A 33 8.92 -0.52 6.34
CA PHE A 33 7.79 -0.98 5.53
C PHE A 33 7.07 0.21 4.86
N TYR A 34 6.75 1.26 5.62
CA TYR A 34 6.07 2.44 5.06
C TYR A 34 6.93 3.19 4.04
N VAL A 35 8.25 3.25 4.26
CA VAL A 35 9.19 3.88 3.32
C VAL A 35 9.23 3.10 2.00
N GLU A 36 9.37 1.78 2.04
CA GLU A 36 9.41 0.96 0.82
C GLU A 36 8.07 0.99 0.08
N MET A 37 6.95 0.92 0.81
CA MET A 37 5.61 1.07 0.23
C MET A 37 5.47 2.43 -0.48
N ALA A 38 5.90 3.53 0.14
CA ALA A 38 5.82 4.86 -0.47
C ALA A 38 6.64 4.96 -1.77
N LYS A 39 7.86 4.39 -1.78
CA LYS A 39 8.70 4.33 -3.00
C LYS A 39 8.01 3.57 -4.13
N ASP A 40 7.37 2.44 -3.82
CA ASP A 40 6.65 1.64 -4.82
C ASP A 40 5.42 2.37 -5.38
N LEU A 41 4.66 3.05 -4.53
CA LEU A 41 3.50 3.85 -4.95
C LEU A 41 3.93 5.05 -5.80
N GLU A 42 5.01 5.74 -5.44
CA GLU A 42 5.58 6.83 -6.23
C GLU A 42 6.08 6.33 -7.61
N ARG A 43 6.76 5.18 -7.64
CA ARG A 43 7.17 4.52 -8.88
C ARG A 43 5.98 4.21 -9.78
N ALA A 44 4.85 3.79 -9.18
CA ALA A 44 3.61 3.49 -9.87
C ALA A 44 2.74 4.72 -10.21
N LYS A 45 3.16 5.94 -9.83
CA LYS A 45 2.43 7.21 -10.08
C LYS A 45 1.08 7.30 -9.37
N PHE A 46 0.99 6.73 -8.17
CA PHE A 46 -0.13 7.02 -7.28
C PHE A 46 -0.10 8.48 -6.86
N ASP A 47 -1.27 9.10 -6.77
CA ASP A 47 -1.41 10.49 -6.37
C ASP A 47 -1.45 10.65 -4.85
N TYR A 48 -2.02 9.67 -4.14
CA TYR A 48 -2.28 9.78 -2.71
C TYR A 48 -2.00 8.48 -1.94
N VAL A 49 -1.47 8.65 -0.73
CA VAL A 49 -1.57 7.68 0.37
C VAL A 49 -2.51 8.27 1.40
N LEU A 50 -3.57 7.54 1.72
CA LEU A 50 -4.61 7.93 2.66
C LEU A 50 -4.48 7.06 3.90
N ILE A 51 -4.40 7.72 5.07
CA ILE A 51 -4.21 7.11 6.38
C ILE A 51 -5.47 7.31 7.22
#